data_AF-A0A4Q0HWV7-F1
#
_entry.id   AF-A0A4Q0HWV7-F1
#
_cell.length_a   1.000
_cell.length_b   1.000
_cell.length_c   1.000
_cell.angle_alpha   90.00
_cell.angle_beta   90.00
_cell.angle_gamma   90.00
#
_symmetry.space_group_name_H-M   'P 1'
#
loop_
_entity.id
_entity.type
_entity.pdbx_description
1 polymer ?
#
loop_
_entity_poly.entity_id
_entity_poly.type
_entity_poly.pdbx_seq_one_letter_code
_entity_poly.pdbx_strand_id
1 'polypeptide(L)'
;MTLPIGAQGGDDQDEIAFYYRKLLESSDALDLEHDEFFTLSDEMLRFFVRVQGYEYLHKAVVANQITGLVMAYEIWVRGPEQVTLAILKANLPGYF
;
A
#
# COMPACT_ATOMS: atom_id res chain seq x y z
N MET A 1 -17.89 -6.46 25.89
CA MET A 1 -17.31 -7.35 24.87
C MET A 1 -16.92 -6.48 23.70
N THR A 2 -15.63 -6.26 23.47
CA THR A 2 -15.12 -5.58 22.27
C THR A 2 -15.27 -6.54 21.09
N LEU A 3 -15.91 -6.08 20.02
CA LEU A 3 -16.04 -6.85 18.79
C LEU A 3 -14.65 -7.20 18.22
N PRO A 4 -14.49 -8.30 17.46
CA PRO A 4 -13.28 -8.58 16.68
C PRO A 4 -12.89 -7.34 15.86
N ILE A 5 -11.60 -7.08 15.66
CA ILE A 5 -11.10 -5.85 15.00
C ILE A 5 -11.79 -5.58 13.66
N GLY A 6 -12.02 -6.61 12.83
CA GLY A 6 -12.74 -6.47 11.56
C GLY A 6 -14.22 -6.09 11.70
N ALA A 7 -14.86 -6.42 12.82
CA ALA A 7 -16.27 -6.11 13.09
C ALA A 7 -16.49 -4.73 13.75
N GLN A 8 -15.43 -3.95 13.97
CA GLN A 8 -15.51 -2.56 14.45
C GLN A 8 -15.45 -1.51 13.33
N GLY A 9 -15.59 -1.93 12.06
CA GLY A 9 -15.51 -1.03 10.90
C GLY A 9 -14.08 -0.78 10.42
N GLY A 10 -13.18 -1.77 10.58
CA GLY A 10 -11.76 -1.66 10.22
C GLY A 10 -11.39 -2.26 8.86
N ASP A 11 -12.36 -2.52 7.99
CA ASP A 11 -12.17 -3.23 6.70
C ASP A 11 -12.20 -2.28 5.49
N ASP A 12 -11.63 -1.09 5.64
CA ASP A 12 -11.52 -0.12 4.54
C ASP A 12 -10.23 -0.32 3.72
N GLN A 13 -9.32 -1.16 4.20
CA GLN A 13 -8.02 -1.36 3.57
C GLN A 13 -8.13 -2.10 2.23
N ASP A 14 -8.92 -3.18 2.20
CA ASP A 14 -9.17 -3.93 0.97
C ASP A 14 -9.92 -3.09 -0.06
N GLU A 15 -10.83 -2.23 0.41
CA GLU A 15 -11.55 -1.28 -0.44
C GLU A 15 -10.62 -0.21 -1.02
N ILE A 16 -9.73 0.37 -0.22
CA ILE A 16 -8.74 1.35 -0.68
C ILE A 16 -7.77 0.70 -1.69
N ALA A 17 -7.29 -0.52 -1.41
CA ALA A 17 -6.44 -1.25 -2.34
C ALA A 17 -7.16 -1.53 -3.66
N PHE A 18 -8.46 -1.86 -3.61
CA PHE A 18 -9.30 -2.02 -4.79
C PHE A 18 -9.41 -0.74 -5.61
N TYR A 19 -9.60 0.43 -4.99
CA TYR A 19 -9.64 1.70 -5.72
C TYR A 19 -8.32 2.02 -6.40
N TYR A 20 -7.18 1.87 -5.72
CA TYR A 20 -5.88 2.10 -6.38
C TYR A 20 -5.64 1.16 -7.55
N ARG A 21 -6.04 -0.11 -7.43
CA ARG A 21 -6.01 -1.06 -8.55
C ARG A 21 -6.87 -0.59 -9.72
N LYS A 22 -8.08 -0.06 -9.47
CA LYS A 22 -8.94 0.45 -10.55
C LYS A 22 -8.34 1.64 -11.28
N LEU A 23 -7.63 2.51 -10.56
CA LEU A 23 -6.91 3.62 -11.18
C LEU A 23 -5.77 3.12 -12.08
N LEU A 24 -4.98 2.14 -11.62
CA LEU A 24 -3.93 1.50 -12.42
C LEU A 24 -4.51 0.86 -13.69
N GLU A 25 -5.55 0.03 -13.54
CA GLU A 25 -6.24 -0.61 -14.67
C GLU A 25 -6.79 0.41 -15.67
N SER A 26 -7.25 1.57 -15.19
CA SER A 26 -7.74 2.65 -16.05
C SER A 26 -6.63 3.33 -16.83
N SER A 27 -5.46 3.56 -16.23
CA SER A 27 -4.30 4.14 -16.93
C SER A 27 -3.74 3.17 -17.97
N ASP A 28 -3.63 1.88 -17.62
CA ASP A 28 -3.20 0.82 -18.54
C ASP A 28 -4.13 0.72 -19.76
N ALA A 29 -5.45 0.81 -19.55
CA ALA A 29 -6.43 0.76 -20.64
C ALA A 29 -6.34 1.94 -21.63
N LEU A 30 -5.71 3.04 -21.22
CA LEU A 30 -5.52 4.25 -22.02
C LEU A 30 -4.12 4.35 -22.65
N ASP A 31 -3.23 3.37 -22.39
CA ASP A 31 -1.81 3.39 -22.81
C ASP A 31 -1.07 4.66 -22.31
N LEU A 32 -1.43 5.12 -21.11
CA LEU A 32 -0.85 6.29 -20.47
C LEU A 32 0.04 5.87 -19.29
N GLU A 33 1.13 6.60 -19.08
CA GLU A 33 1.93 6.50 -17.85
C GLU A 33 1.02 6.79 -16.63
N HIS A 34 1.12 5.97 -15.58
CA HIS A 34 0.16 6.04 -14.45
C HIS A 34 0.11 7.43 -13.80
N ASP A 35 1.26 8.10 -13.71
CA ASP A 35 1.39 9.43 -13.11
C ASP A 35 1.01 10.59 -14.06
N GLU A 36 0.69 10.34 -15.34
CA GLU A 36 0.20 11.42 -16.23
C GLU A 36 -1.24 11.83 -15.94
N PHE A 37 -2.06 10.90 -15.45
CA PHE A 37 -3.50 11.12 -15.25
C PHE A 37 -3.91 11.08 -13.78
N PHE A 38 -3.32 10.18 -12.99
CA PHE A 38 -3.61 10.04 -11.55
C PHE A 38 -2.33 10.25 -10.75
N THR A 39 -2.21 11.41 -10.11
CA THR A 39 -1.05 11.73 -9.26
C THR A 39 -1.43 11.67 -7.79
N LEU A 40 -0.48 11.20 -6.99
CA LEU A 40 -0.53 11.30 -5.54
C LEU A 40 0.55 12.28 -5.11
N SER A 41 0.22 13.16 -4.16
CA SER A 41 1.21 14.12 -3.65
C SER A 41 2.29 13.42 -2.82
N ASP A 42 3.47 14.01 -2.81
CA ASP A 42 4.61 13.55 -2.02
C ASP A 42 4.25 13.41 -0.53
N GLU A 43 3.44 14.31 0.01
CA GLU A 43 2.95 14.26 1.38
C GLU A 43 2.06 13.04 1.63
N MET A 44 1.23 12.67 0.67
CA MET A 44 0.39 11.46 0.75
C MET A 44 1.25 10.20 0.74
N LEU A 45 2.24 10.13 -0.15
CA LEU A 45 3.16 8.98 -0.20
C LEU A 45 3.95 8.82 1.10
N ARG A 46 4.47 9.93 1.65
CA ARG A 46 5.15 9.92 2.96
C ARG A 46 4.21 9.55 4.10
N PHE A 47 2.95 9.98 4.03
CA PHE A 47 1.93 9.59 5.00
C PHE A 47 1.70 8.08 4.98
N PHE A 48 1.58 7.46 3.80
CA PHE A 48 1.40 6.01 3.68
C PHE A 48 2.57 5.25 4.28
N VAL A 49 3.81 5.65 3.97
CA VAL A 49 5.01 5.03 4.57
C VAL A 49 4.99 5.14 6.09
N ARG A 50 4.66 6.32 6.62
CA ARG A 50 4.62 6.54 8.06
C ARG A 50 3.62 5.63 8.78
N VAL A 51 2.48 5.32 8.15
CA VAL A 51 1.41 4.52 8.76
C VAL A 51 1.60 3.02 8.51
N GLN A 52 2.06 2.63 7.32
CA GLN A 52 2.09 1.24 6.86
C GLN A 52 3.51 0.65 6.79
N GLY A 53 4.56 1.47 6.72
CA GLY A 53 5.95 1.04 6.51
C GLY A 53 6.35 1.00 5.03
N TYR A 54 7.22 0.07 4.67
CA TYR A 54 7.69 -0.16 3.29
C TYR A 54 8.48 1.00 2.67
N GLU A 55 9.41 1.59 3.42
CA GLU A 55 10.30 2.68 2.95
C GLU A 55 10.99 2.39 1.60
N TYR A 56 11.23 1.11 1.26
CA TYR A 56 11.84 0.75 -0.02
C TYR A 56 10.95 1.10 -1.22
N LEU A 57 9.62 1.08 -1.09
CA LEU A 57 8.70 1.48 -2.15
C LEU A 57 8.79 2.99 -2.42
N HIS A 58 8.88 3.80 -1.36
CA HIS A 58 9.08 5.24 -1.51
C HIS A 58 10.43 5.56 -2.15
N LYS A 59 11.50 4.81 -1.82
CA LYS A 59 12.79 4.94 -2.50
C LYS A 59 12.69 4.59 -4.00
N ALA A 60 11.89 3.60 -4.35
CA ALA A 60 11.66 3.23 -5.75
C ALA A 60 10.89 4.31 -6.52
N VAL A 61 9.91 4.98 -5.89
CA VAL A 61 9.24 6.17 -6.48
C VAL A 61 10.23 7.30 -6.70
N VAL A 62 11.04 7.66 -5.69
CA VAL A 62 12.06 8.73 -5.81
C VAL A 62 13.10 8.41 -6.90
N ALA A 63 13.36 7.13 -7.15
CA ALA A 63 14.25 6.66 -8.21
C ALA A 63 13.58 6.52 -9.58
N ASN A 64 12.30 6.92 -9.73
CA ASN A 64 11.48 6.75 -10.93
C ASN A 64 11.41 5.29 -11.44
N GLN A 65 11.46 4.32 -10.52
CA GLN A 65 11.37 2.89 -10.85
C GLN A 65 9.93 2.39 -10.84
N ILE A 66 9.07 3.02 -10.05
CA ILE A 66 7.63 2.79 -9.98
C ILE A 66 6.93 4.14 -9.82
N THR A 67 5.66 4.20 -10.20
CA THR A 67 4.82 5.39 -10.02
C THR A 67 4.29 5.51 -8.59
N GLY A 68 3.85 6.71 -8.21
CA GLY A 68 3.25 6.93 -6.90
C GLY A 68 1.99 6.08 -6.69
N LEU A 69 1.22 5.88 -7.75
CA LEU A 69 0.02 5.06 -7.74
C LEU A 69 0.33 3.56 -7.53
N VAL A 70 1.39 3.05 -8.17
CA VAL A 70 1.87 1.68 -7.93
C VAL A 70 2.29 1.51 -6.47
N MET A 71 3.06 2.45 -5.91
CA MET A 71 3.43 2.42 -4.51
C MET A 71 2.20 2.37 -3.58
N ALA A 72 1.18 3.18 -3.84
CA ALA A 72 -0.03 3.19 -3.02
C ALA A 72 -0.73 1.84 -3.03
N TYR A 73 -0.99 1.27 -4.21
CA TYR A 73 -1.57 -0.08 -4.32
C TYR A 73 -0.78 -1.12 -3.54
N GLU A 74 0.54 -1.13 -3.73
CA GLU A 74 1.47 -2.09 -3.13
C GLU A 74 1.57 -2.00 -1.60
N ILE A 75 1.38 -0.80 -1.03
CA ILE A 75 1.30 -0.61 0.42
C ILE A 75 -0.05 -1.11 0.96
N TRP A 76 -1.14 -0.64 0.37
CA TRP A 76 -2.48 -0.87 0.93
C TRP A 76 -2.95 -2.33 0.76
N VAL A 77 -2.45 -3.08 -0.23
CA VAL A 77 -2.76 -4.52 -0.38
C VAL A 77 -2.07 -5.41 0.65
N ARG A 78 -0.96 -4.97 1.26
CA ARG A 78 -0.15 -5.79 2.19
C ARG A 78 -0.46 -5.55 3.67
N GLY A 79 -1.11 -4.44 4.01
CA GLY A 79 -1.32 -4.00 5.39
C GLY A 79 -0.02 -3.59 6.08
N PRO A 80 -0.05 -3.24 7.37
CA PRO A 80 1.13 -2.67 8.02
C PRO A 80 2.29 -3.67 8.08
N GLU A 81 3.48 -3.25 7.66
CA GLU A 81 4.69 -4.07 7.60
C GLU A 81 5.01 -4.73 8.96
N GLN A 82 4.83 -3.99 10.05
CA GLN A 82 5.08 -4.47 11.41
C GLN A 82 4.15 -5.61 11.81
N VAL A 83 2.89 -5.60 11.36
CA VAL A 83 1.93 -6.68 11.63
C VAL A 83 2.37 -7.93 10.88
N THR A 84 2.72 -7.80 9.60
CA THR A 84 3.25 -8.91 8.80
C THR A 84 4.50 -9.50 9.44
N LEU A 85 5.46 -8.67 9.86
CA LEU A 85 6.66 -9.12 10.55
C LEU A 85 6.36 -9.82 11.88
N ALA A 86 5.40 -9.33 12.66
CA ALA A 86 4.98 -9.97 13.92
C ALA A 86 4.38 -11.35 13.67
N ILE A 87 3.51 -11.49 12.65
CA ILE A 87 2.93 -12.78 12.25
C ILE A 87 4.03 -13.75 11.82
N LEU A 88 4.98 -13.32 10.99
CA LEU A 88 6.09 -14.16 10.55
C LEU A 88 6.94 -14.61 11.73
N LYS A 89 7.31 -13.70 12.65
CA LYS A 89 8.08 -14.05 13.86
C LYS A 89 7.36 -15.05 14.76
N ALA A 90 6.04 -14.94 14.89
CA ALA A 90 5.25 -15.84 15.71
C ALA A 90 5.15 -17.26 15.13
N ASN A 91 5.22 -17.40 13.80
CA ASN A 91 4.94 -18.67 13.11
C ASN A 91 6.18 -19.32 12.45
N LEU A 92 7.29 -18.59 12.32
CA LEU A 92 8.54 -19.05 11.71
C LEU A 92 9.75 -18.79 12.64
N PRO A 93 9.89 -19.56 13.74
CA PRO A 93 11.04 -19.41 14.63
C PRO A 93 12.35 -19.70 13.88
N GLY A 94 13.28 -18.74 13.89
CA GLY A 94 14.62 -18.85 13.28
C GLY A 94 14.82 -18.13 11.93
N TYR A 95 13.80 -17.45 11.42
CA TYR A 95 13.89 -16.69 10.15
C TYR A 95 14.40 -15.24 10.32
N PHE A 96 14.65 -14.80 11.55
CA PHE A 96 15.03 -13.44 11.92
C PHE A 96 16.19 -13.44 12.92
#